data_AF-A0A937A050-F1
#
_entry.id   AF-A0A937A050-F1
#
_cell.length_a   1.000
_cell.length_b   1.000
_cell.length_c   1.000
_cell.angle_alpha   90.00
_cell.angle_beta   90.00
_cell.angle_gamma   90.00
#
_symmetry.space_group_name_H-M   'P 1'
#
loop_
_entity.id
_entity.type
_entity.pdbx_description
1 polymer ?
#
loop_
_entity_poly.entity_id
_entity_poly.type
_entity_poly.pdbx_seq_one_letter_code
_entity_poly.pdbx_strand_id
1 'polypeptide(L)' 'MKFTVVTPKPRNPFAPAAHLRHGGGHRSSTGALRQRSRRELREALGQLDHRKHSP' A
#
# COMPACT_ATOMS: atom_id res chain seq x y z
N MET A 1 45.66 9.93 -15.91
CA MET A 1 44.45 10.71 -16.30
C MET A 1 43.45 10.64 -15.17
N LYS A 2 42.90 11.79 -14.73
CA LYS A 2 41.91 11.85 -13.67
C LYS A 2 40.53 11.94 -14.31
N PHE A 3 39.71 10.89 -14.17
CA PHE A 3 38.33 10.91 -14.61
C PHE A 3 37.45 11.48 -13.51
N THR A 4 36.79 12.59 -13.78
CA THR A 4 35.82 13.19 -12.87
C THR A 4 34.42 12.75 -13.31
N VAL A 5 33.83 11.84 -12.56
CA VAL A 5 32.43 11.44 -12.76
C VAL A 5 31.56 12.52 -12.14
N VAL A 6 30.95 13.34 -13.00
CA VAL A 6 29.97 14.34 -12.56
C VAL A 6 28.62 13.64 -12.49
N THR A 7 28.07 13.49 -11.28
CA THR A 7 26.72 12.96 -11.10
C THR A 7 25.71 14.10 -11.21
N PRO A 8 24.98 14.25 -12.33
CA PRO A 8 24.03 15.34 -12.49
C PRO A 8 22.88 15.19 -11.49
N LYS A 9 22.45 16.31 -10.92
CA LYS A 9 21.28 16.33 -10.03
C LYS A 9 20.04 15.88 -10.84
N PRO A 10 19.23 14.94 -10.32
CA PRO A 10 18.08 14.45 -11.06
C PRO A 10 17.10 15.60 -11.33
N ARG A 11 16.60 15.67 -12.57
CA ARG A 11 15.59 16.67 -12.99
C ARG A 11 14.33 16.62 -12.12
N ASN A 12 13.97 15.42 -11.65
CA ASN A 12 12.92 15.21 -10.67
C ASN A 12 13.56 14.81 -9.33
N PRO A 13 13.51 15.67 -8.29
CA PRO A 13 14.11 15.37 -7.00
C PRO A 13 13.42 14.21 -6.26
N PHE A 14 12.21 13.83 -6.67
CA PHE A 14 11.45 12.72 -6.11
C PHE A 14 11.68 11.40 -6.84
N ALA A 15 12.34 11.39 -8.00
CA ALA A 15 12.60 10.15 -8.75
C ALA A 15 13.40 9.13 -7.91
N PRO A 16 14.47 9.50 -7.17
CA PRO A 16 15.15 8.56 -6.29
C PRO A 16 14.23 7.99 -5.20
N ALA A 17 13.41 8.84 -4.57
CA ALA A 17 12.45 8.38 -3.57
C ALA A 17 11.37 7.46 -4.18
N ALA A 18 10.95 7.71 -5.42
CA ALA A 18 9.99 6.89 -6.14
C ALA A 18 10.58 5.53 -6.58
N HIS A 19 11.83 5.51 -7.03
CA HIS A 19 12.55 4.26 -7.33
C HIS A 19 12.84 3.46 -6.04
N LEU A 20 13.21 4.13 -4.95
CA LEU A 20 13.35 3.50 -3.63
C LEU A 20 12.01 3.05 -3.03
N ARG A 21 10.88 3.58 -3.52
CA ARG A 21 9.54 3.02 -3.29
C ARG A 21 9.28 1.75 -4.11
N HIS A 22 10.30 0.99 -4.50
CA HIS A 22 10.18 -0.34 -5.11
C HIS A 22 9.41 -1.39 -4.28
N GLY A 23 8.99 -1.07 -3.05
CA GLY A 23 8.12 -1.95 -2.26
C GLY A 23 7.30 -1.20 -1.21
N GLY A 24 6.90 0.03 -1.51
CA GLY A 24 6.04 0.85 -0.65
C GLY A 24 4.60 0.97 -1.15
N GLY A 25 4.30 0.42 -2.33
CA GLY A 25 2.92 0.25 -2.81
C GLY A 25 2.19 -0.68 -1.86
N HIS A 26 1.37 -0.12 -0.97
CA HIS A 26 0.49 -0.86 -0.07
C HIS A 26 1.16 -2.09 0.55
N ARG A 27 2.19 -1.90 1.40
CA ARG A 27 2.66 -3.02 2.21
C ARG A 27 1.45 -3.59 2.93
N SER A 28 1.25 -4.90 2.82
CA SER A 28 0.46 -5.70 3.73
C SER A 28 1.08 -5.61 5.12
N SER A 29 1.05 -4.42 5.71
CA SER A 29 1.40 -4.25 7.09
C SER A 29 0.39 -5.06 7.90
N THR A 30 0.82 -5.56 9.05
CA THR A 30 -0.09 -6.20 10.00
C THR A 30 -1.29 -5.30 10.31
N GLY A 31 -1.11 -3.97 10.30
CA GLY A 31 -2.20 -2.99 10.38
C GLY A 31 -3.17 -3.06 9.19
N ALA A 32 -2.66 -3.09 7.95
CA ALA A 32 -3.49 -3.20 6.74
C ALA A 32 -4.24 -4.54 6.68
N LEU A 33 -3.60 -5.64 7.08
CA LEU A 33 -4.25 -6.96 7.19
C LEU A 33 -5.36 -6.96 8.25
N ARG A 34 -5.12 -6.34 9.41
CA ARG A 34 -6.14 -6.17 10.47
C ARG A 34 -7.33 -5.31 10.03
N GLN A 35 -7.07 -4.24 9.28
CA GLN A 35 -8.14 -3.40 8.74
C GLN A 35 -8.97 -4.15 7.72
N ARG A 36 -8.32 -4.91 6.83
CA ARG A 36 -8.97 -5.76 5.85
C ARG A 36 -9.83 -6.83 6.52
N SER A 37 -9.29 -7.58 7.49
CA SER A 37 -10.05 -8.63 8.18
C SER A 37 -11.23 -8.09 8.99
N ARG A 38 -11.10 -6.91 9.61
CA ARG A 38 -12.23 -6.23 10.26
C ARG A 38 -13.33 -5.85 9.28
N ARG A 39 -12.98 -5.41 8.07
CA ARG A 39 -13.95 -5.06 7.03
C ARG A 39 -14.69 -6.30 6.54
N GLU A 40 -13.95 -7.35 6.20
CA GLU A 40 -14.52 -8.63 5.75
C GLU A 40 -15.46 -9.24 6.81
N LEU A 41 -15.09 -9.19 8.09
CA LEU A 41 -15.96 -9.66 9.18
C LEU A 41 -17.26 -8.85 9.28
N ARG A 42 -17.19 -7.52 9.15
CA ARG A 42 -18.38 -6.65 9.19
C ARG A 42 -19.32 -6.93 8.03
N GLU A 43 -18.79 -7.12 6.84
CA GLU A 43 -19.56 -7.47 5.65
C GLU A 43 -20.26 -8.83 5.82
N ALA A 44 -19.55 -9.83 6.33
CA ALA A 44 -20.12 -11.16 6.58
C ALA A 44 -21.24 -11.13 7.63
N LEU A 45 -21.07 -10.38 8.72
CA LEU A 45 -22.11 -10.22 9.74
C LEU A 45 -23.34 -9.49 9.18
N GLY A 46 -23.15 -8.43 8.40
CA GLY A 46 -24.26 -7.72 7.76
C GLY A 46 -25.04 -8.61 6.79
N GLN A 47 -24.36 -9.47 6.03
CA GLN A 47 -25.02 -10.43 5.14
C GLN A 47 -25.82 -11.49 5.92
N LEU A 48 -25.28 -12.01 7.02
CA LEU A 48 -25.99 -12.96 7.88
C LEU A 48 -27.22 -12.33 8.53
N ASP A 49 -27.10 -11.10 9.00
CA ASP A 49 -28.20 -10.36 9.61
C ASP A 49 -29.31 -10.08 8.59
N HIS A 50 -28.94 -9.65 7.38
CA HIS A 50 -29.88 -9.45 6.28
C HIS A 50 -30.62 -10.75 5.91
N ARG A 51 -29.92 -11.88 5.85
CA ARG A 51 -30.54 -13.19 5.59
C ARG A 51 -31.49 -13.64 6.69
N LYS A 52 -31.22 -13.31 7.95
CA LYS A 52 -32.12 -13.64 9.07
C LYS A 52 -33.39 -12.80 9.07
N HIS A 53 -33.32 -11.56 8.60
CA HIS A 53 -34.42 -10.60 8.62
C HIS A 53 -35.15 -10.48 7.27
N SER A 54 -34.71 -11.22 6.25
CA SER A 54 -35.46 -11.38 5.01
C SER A 54 -36.54 -12.45 5.24
N PRO A 55 -37.83 -12.13 5.03
CA PRO A 55 -38.95 -13.08 5.20
C PRO A 55 -38.91 -14.23 4.19
#